data_AF-A0A3D2B4X3-F1
#
_entry.id   AF-A0A3D2B4X3-F1
#
_cell.length_a   1.000
_cell.length_b   1.000
_cell.length_c   1.000
_cell.angle_alpha   90.00
_cell.angle_beta   90.00
_cell.angle_gamma   90.00
#
_symmetry.space_group_name_H-M   'P 1'
#
loop_
_entity.id
_entity.type
_entity.pdbx_description
1 polymer ?
#
loop_
_entity_poly.entity_id
_entity_poly.type
_entity_poly.pdbx_seq_one_letter_code
_entity_poly.pdbx_strand_id
1 'polypeptide(L)'
;MSKKTQRKAPPLFGVVAVNDIYCDIIRNVPRSEWLGVTMPLLTLIPFLLSIFFIGPIIGYSPIFILVEIILILMFYSSIHALRVVITHPKTLIVRLNRKRHRVYVQTYRPTRNIFAKWPVETLIYDWKDIEAHFSNGSGTAGSRTWYKWQAPSTDGKKNWIIISDDNAPLFYQVSRFSTDIADTLLSYAESWAWCRNYMNGLMTPVHLISIENNYSFKYCVTRLSSRMLSRVNEQDKWTTIFPVRNPFFWLISFIMVPTILLDALAMRQIMRRLPETPWSDEVQSESTTDKQ
;
A
#
# COMPACT_ATOMS: atom_id res chain seq x y z
N MET A 1 -1.40 -7.81 35.44
CA MET A 1 -1.70 -8.02 34.01
C MET A 1 -0.39 -8.29 33.29
N SER A 2 -0.07 -9.55 32.95
CA SER A 2 1.22 -9.91 32.34
C SER A 2 1.39 -9.18 31.00
N LYS A 3 2.45 -8.37 30.83
CA LYS A 3 2.85 -7.82 29.54
C LYS A 3 3.08 -8.99 28.59
N LYS A 4 2.14 -9.27 27.68
CA LYS A 4 2.40 -10.20 26.58
C LYS A 4 3.57 -9.61 25.80
N THR A 5 4.66 -10.36 25.69
CA THR A 5 5.81 -10.00 24.87
C THR A 5 5.33 -9.75 23.45
N GLN A 6 5.27 -8.48 23.06
CA GLN A 6 4.90 -8.08 21.71
C GLN A 6 5.99 -8.55 20.75
N ARG A 7 5.61 -9.05 19.58
CA ARG A 7 6.54 -9.54 18.55
C ARG A 7 7.02 -8.37 17.69
N LYS A 8 8.25 -8.42 17.16
CA LYS A 8 8.77 -7.45 16.18
C LYS A 8 7.91 -7.53 14.90
N ALA A 9 7.53 -6.38 14.35
CA ALA A 9 6.80 -6.32 13.09
C ALA A 9 7.66 -6.90 11.94
N PRO A 10 7.04 -7.53 10.92
CA PRO A 10 7.78 -8.01 9.76
C PRO A 10 8.45 -6.85 9.00
N PRO A 11 9.54 -7.13 8.25
CA PRO A 11 10.28 -6.10 7.52
C PRO A 11 9.38 -5.38 6.50
N LEU A 12 9.65 -4.09 6.34
CA LEU A 12 8.74 -3.13 5.69
C LEU A 12 8.77 -3.17 4.16
N PHE A 13 9.79 -3.77 3.56
CA PHE A 13 9.80 -4.15 2.15
C PHE A 13 10.17 -5.63 1.98
N GLY A 14 9.59 -6.23 0.94
CA GLY A 14 9.80 -7.62 0.61
C GLY A 14 10.83 -7.78 -0.48
N VAL A 15 11.90 -8.53 -0.21
CA VAL A 15 12.85 -8.91 -1.26
C VAL A 15 12.33 -10.15 -1.97
N VAL A 16 12.23 -10.09 -3.29
CA VAL A 16 11.58 -11.11 -4.10
C VAL A 16 12.60 -12.02 -4.77
N ALA A 17 13.60 -11.40 -5.38
CA ALA A 17 14.64 -12.07 -6.13
C ALA A 17 15.95 -11.39 -5.76
N VAL A 18 16.98 -12.19 -5.50
CA VAL A 18 18.33 -11.70 -5.26
C VAL A 18 19.28 -12.63 -5.98
N ASN A 19 20.21 -12.03 -6.71
CA ASN A 19 21.34 -12.74 -7.29
C ASN A 19 22.56 -11.81 -7.33
N ASP A 20 23.61 -12.28 -7.98
CA ASP A 20 24.89 -11.60 -8.08
C ASP A 20 24.91 -10.36 -9.00
N ILE A 21 23.79 -10.01 -9.62
CA ILE A 21 23.67 -8.90 -10.56
C ILE A 21 22.62 -7.91 -10.05
N TYR A 22 21.41 -8.40 -9.78
CA TYR A 22 20.28 -7.61 -9.36
C TYR A 22 19.49 -8.18 -8.17
N CYS A 23 18.77 -7.28 -7.51
CA CYS A 23 17.84 -7.57 -6.43
C CYS A 23 16.51 -6.83 -6.67
N ASP A 24 15.39 -7.55 -6.58
CA ASP A 24 14.04 -7.01 -6.72
C ASP A 24 13.37 -6.83 -5.36
N ILE A 25 12.92 -5.61 -5.08
CA ILE A 25 12.28 -5.19 -3.86
C ILE A 25 10.84 -4.76 -4.17
N ILE A 26 9.85 -5.41 -3.54
CA ILE A 26 8.45 -4.97 -3.59
C ILE A 26 8.26 -3.76 -2.67
N ARG A 27 7.69 -2.70 -3.24
CA ARG A 27 7.26 -1.53 -2.48
C ARG A 27 5.96 -1.83 -1.73
N ASN A 28 5.93 -1.56 -0.43
CA ASN A 28 4.74 -1.69 0.40
C ASN A 28 3.96 -0.36 0.44
N VAL A 29 3.33 -0.02 -0.69
CA VAL A 29 2.51 1.20 -0.81
C VAL A 29 1.03 0.83 -0.83
N PRO A 30 0.14 1.56 -0.13
CA PRO A 30 -1.30 1.37 -0.27
C PRO A 30 -1.74 1.69 -1.68
N ARG A 31 -2.60 0.82 -2.22
CA ARG A 31 -3.22 0.98 -3.54
C ARG A 31 -4.25 2.10 -3.56
N SER A 32 -4.92 2.29 -2.42
CA SER A 32 -5.90 3.35 -2.20
C SER A 32 -5.77 3.82 -0.75
N GLU A 33 -5.96 5.11 -0.54
CA GLU A 33 -6.01 5.71 0.80
C GLU A 33 -7.35 5.44 1.51
N TRP A 34 -8.36 4.97 0.78
CA TRP A 34 -9.69 4.67 1.26
C TRP A 34 -9.91 3.15 1.45
N LEU A 35 -10.99 2.79 2.16
CA LEU A 35 -11.51 1.41 2.24
C LEU A 35 -11.89 0.92 0.83
N GLY A 36 -10.93 0.29 0.17
CA GLY A 36 -11.07 -0.56 -1.01
C GLY A 36 -12.18 -0.17 -1.99
N VAL A 37 -13.09 -1.12 -2.22
CA VAL A 37 -14.22 -1.08 -3.13
C VAL A 37 -15.51 -0.75 -2.38
N THR A 38 -15.63 -1.14 -1.11
CA THR A 38 -16.87 -1.04 -0.34
C THR A 38 -17.28 0.40 -0.05
N MET A 39 -16.37 1.27 0.38
CA MET A 39 -16.73 2.66 0.67
C MET A 39 -17.16 3.43 -0.57
N PRO A 40 -16.43 3.34 -1.70
CA PRO A 40 -16.90 3.89 -2.96
C PRO A 40 -18.27 3.37 -3.40
N LEU A 41 -18.61 2.11 -3.13
CA LEU A 41 -19.95 1.57 -3.45
C LEU A 41 -21.02 2.09 -2.49
N LEU A 42 -20.70 2.22 -1.20
CA LEU A 42 -21.63 2.68 -0.17
C LEU A 42 -22.07 4.12 -0.39
N THR A 43 -21.24 4.95 -1.01
CA THR A 43 -21.56 6.34 -1.39
C THR A 43 -22.36 6.45 -2.68
N LEU A 44 -22.32 5.46 -3.58
CA LEU A 44 -23.15 5.42 -4.80
C LEU A 44 -24.64 5.23 -4.46
N ILE A 45 -24.94 4.38 -3.48
CA ILE A 45 -26.31 4.03 -3.08
C ILE A 45 -27.12 5.28 -2.64
N PRO A 46 -26.68 6.11 -1.68
CA PRO A 46 -27.42 7.29 -1.25
C PRO A 46 -27.54 8.32 -2.36
N PHE A 47 -26.54 8.46 -3.24
CA PHE A 47 -26.64 9.34 -4.40
C PHE A 47 -27.77 8.89 -5.35
N LEU A 48 -27.82 7.60 -5.70
CA LEU A 48 -28.88 7.05 -6.55
C LEU A 48 -30.26 7.17 -5.87
N LEU A 49 -30.35 6.85 -4.57
CA LEU A 49 -31.60 7.00 -3.82
C LEU A 49 -32.07 8.46 -3.77
N SER A 50 -31.13 9.41 -3.62
CA SER A 50 -31.45 10.83 -3.57
C SER A 50 -32.06 11.32 -4.87
N ILE A 51 -31.42 11.02 -6.01
CA ILE A 51 -31.89 11.47 -7.33
C ILE A 51 -33.20 10.80 -7.74
N PHE A 52 -33.34 9.48 -7.55
CA PHE A 52 -34.46 8.73 -8.11
C PHE A 52 -35.70 8.67 -7.20
N PHE A 53 -35.52 8.80 -5.89
CA PHE A 53 -36.64 8.66 -4.94
C PHE A 53 -36.89 9.93 -4.13
N ILE A 54 -35.85 10.53 -3.55
CA ILE A 54 -36.01 11.65 -2.61
C ILE A 54 -36.29 12.96 -3.35
N GLY A 55 -35.56 13.24 -4.43
CA GLY A 55 -35.68 14.46 -5.22
C GLY A 55 -37.09 14.71 -5.76
N PRO A 56 -37.76 13.71 -6.38
CA PRO A 56 -39.14 13.85 -6.83
C PRO A 56 -40.15 14.14 -5.72
N ILE A 57 -39.87 13.71 -4.48
CA ILE A 57 -40.77 13.89 -3.33
C ILE A 57 -40.59 15.28 -2.69
N ILE A 58 -39.34 15.70 -2.49
CA ILE A 58 -39.01 16.93 -1.76
C ILE A 58 -39.06 18.17 -2.66
N GLY A 59 -38.89 18.01 -3.97
CA GLY A 59 -38.79 19.11 -4.92
C GLY A 59 -37.49 19.92 -4.75
N TYR A 60 -37.35 21.00 -5.53
CA TYR A 60 -36.12 21.79 -5.61
C TYR A 60 -36.00 22.84 -4.49
N SER A 61 -35.92 22.37 -3.24
CA SER A 61 -35.55 23.27 -2.13
C SER A 61 -34.05 23.64 -2.18
N PRO A 62 -33.64 24.84 -1.73
CA PRO A 62 -32.23 25.22 -1.71
C PRO A 62 -31.33 24.27 -0.90
N ILE A 63 -31.86 23.71 0.19
CA ILE A 63 -31.16 22.72 1.01
C ILE A 63 -30.94 21.42 0.22
N PHE A 64 -31.96 20.96 -0.52
CA PHE A 64 -31.85 19.78 -1.36
C PHE A 64 -30.79 19.96 -2.46
N ILE A 65 -30.77 21.13 -3.11
CA ILE A 65 -29.74 21.46 -4.13
C ILE A 65 -28.33 21.40 -3.53
N LEU A 66 -28.12 21.95 -2.33
CA LEU A 66 -26.81 21.88 -1.66
C LEU A 66 -26.40 20.42 -1.34
N VAL A 67 -27.33 19.62 -0.82
CA VAL A 67 -27.09 18.19 -0.53
C VAL A 67 -26.75 17.44 -1.81
N GLU A 68 -27.46 17.68 -2.91
CA GLU A 68 -27.18 17.08 -4.21
C GLU A 68 -25.78 17.43 -4.72
N ILE A 69 -25.35 18.68 -4.61
CA ILE A 69 -23.98 19.08 -4.99
C ILE A 69 -22.94 18.28 -4.19
N ILE A 70 -23.15 18.12 -2.88
CA ILE A 70 -22.25 17.32 -2.03
C ILE A 70 -22.25 15.86 -2.49
N LEU A 71 -23.42 15.28 -2.76
CA LEU A 71 -23.53 13.89 -3.21
C LEU A 71 -22.90 13.68 -4.59
N ILE A 72 -23.02 14.64 -5.52
CA ILE A 72 -22.32 14.61 -6.82
C ILE A 72 -20.81 14.60 -6.63
N LEU A 73 -20.27 15.44 -5.74
CA LEU A 73 -18.83 15.46 -5.45
C LEU A 73 -18.37 14.14 -4.80
N MET A 74 -19.16 13.58 -3.89
CA MET A 74 -18.89 12.27 -3.30
C MET A 74 -18.94 11.16 -4.34
N PHE A 75 -19.93 11.17 -5.24
CA PHE A 75 -20.09 10.23 -6.34
C PHE A 75 -18.87 10.28 -7.27
N TYR A 76 -18.45 11.47 -7.67
CA TYR A 76 -17.25 11.68 -8.48
C TYR A 76 -15.99 11.13 -7.80
N SER A 77 -15.78 11.45 -6.52
CA SER A 77 -14.65 10.93 -5.73
C SER A 77 -14.68 9.39 -5.64
N SER A 78 -15.86 8.81 -5.54
CA SER A 78 -16.07 7.36 -5.44
C SER A 78 -15.72 6.64 -6.74
N ILE A 79 -16.14 7.18 -7.89
CA ILE A 79 -15.72 6.66 -9.21
C ILE A 79 -14.20 6.70 -9.35
N HIS A 80 -13.58 7.81 -8.97
CA HIS A 80 -12.13 7.96 -9.01
C HIS A 80 -11.43 6.92 -8.13
N ALA A 81 -11.88 6.76 -6.88
CA ALA A 81 -11.33 5.78 -5.94
C ALA A 81 -11.47 4.34 -6.45
N LEU A 82 -12.65 3.97 -6.97
CA LEU A 82 -12.89 2.65 -7.54
C LEU A 82 -12.00 2.38 -8.76
N ARG A 83 -11.84 3.38 -9.64
CA ARG A 83 -10.93 3.30 -10.79
C ARG A 83 -9.50 3.07 -10.36
N VAL A 84 -9.00 3.78 -9.34
CA VAL A 84 -7.65 3.55 -8.80
C VAL A 84 -7.51 2.11 -8.29
N VAL A 85 -8.48 1.64 -7.53
CA VAL A 85 -8.51 0.27 -6.99
C VAL A 85 -8.63 -0.81 -8.08
N ILE A 86 -9.21 -0.52 -9.24
CA ILE A 86 -9.32 -1.52 -10.32
C ILE A 86 -8.15 -1.45 -11.30
N THR A 87 -7.64 -0.27 -11.63
CA THR A 87 -6.70 -0.10 -12.76
C THR A 87 -5.23 -0.19 -12.42
N HIS A 88 -4.85 0.05 -11.15
CA HIS A 88 -3.44 0.04 -10.78
C HIS A 88 -2.86 -1.38 -10.87
N PRO A 89 -1.56 -1.57 -11.15
CA PRO A 89 -0.90 -2.86 -11.06
C PRO A 89 -0.80 -3.36 -9.62
N LYS A 90 -0.49 -4.66 -9.47
CA LYS A 90 -0.50 -5.36 -8.17
C LYS A 90 0.52 -4.79 -7.18
N THR A 91 1.72 -4.52 -7.66
CA THR A 91 2.88 -4.12 -6.87
C THR A 91 3.78 -3.25 -7.74
N LEU A 92 4.41 -2.26 -7.14
CA LEU A 92 5.52 -1.53 -7.77
C LEU A 92 6.83 -2.11 -7.25
N ILE A 93 7.79 -2.30 -8.15
CA ILE A 93 9.07 -2.93 -7.82
C ILE A 93 10.20 -1.89 -7.92
N VAL A 94 11.19 -2.03 -7.05
CA VAL A 94 12.50 -1.37 -7.16
C VAL A 94 13.54 -2.45 -7.41
N ARG A 95 14.30 -2.31 -8.50
CA ARG A 95 15.41 -3.18 -8.82
C ARG A 95 16.73 -2.48 -8.53
N LEU A 96 17.54 -3.09 -7.69
CA LEU A 96 18.91 -2.70 -7.45
C LEU A 96 19.81 -3.51 -8.40
N ASN A 97 20.68 -2.86 -9.16
CA ASN A 97 21.72 -3.54 -9.93
C ASN A 97 23.08 -3.18 -9.32
N ARG A 98 23.72 -4.15 -8.67
CA ARG A 98 24.99 -3.91 -7.98
C ARG A 98 26.18 -3.75 -8.94
N LYS A 99 26.16 -4.43 -10.09
CA LYS A 99 27.25 -4.39 -11.08
C LYS A 99 27.38 -3.01 -11.74
N ARG A 100 26.24 -2.39 -12.03
CA ARG A 100 26.14 -1.08 -12.67
C ARG A 100 26.02 0.07 -11.67
N HIS A 101 25.90 -0.22 -10.38
CA HIS A 101 25.57 0.75 -9.34
C HIS A 101 24.35 1.62 -9.67
N ARG A 102 23.31 1.01 -10.25
CA ARG A 102 22.07 1.67 -10.68
C ARG A 102 20.85 1.13 -9.96
N VAL A 103 19.83 1.98 -9.84
CA VAL A 103 18.54 1.66 -9.25
C VAL A 103 17.44 1.98 -10.25
N TYR A 104 16.61 0.98 -10.53
CA TYR A 104 15.45 1.09 -11.40
C TYR A 104 14.19 1.10 -10.55
N VAL A 105 13.35 2.11 -10.71
CA VAL A 105 12.18 2.35 -9.86
C VAL A 105 10.94 2.42 -10.74
N GLN A 106 9.99 1.51 -10.51
CA GLN A 106 8.67 1.64 -11.12
C GLN A 106 7.84 2.67 -10.35
N THR A 107 7.33 3.68 -11.05
CA THR A 107 6.40 4.67 -10.51
C THR A 107 5.22 4.93 -11.44
N TYR A 108 4.14 5.48 -10.91
CA TYR A 108 3.05 5.97 -11.74
C TYR A 108 3.36 7.35 -12.28
N ARG A 109 2.99 7.60 -13.53
CA ARG A 109 2.84 8.97 -14.04
C ARG A 109 1.39 9.42 -13.90
N PRO A 110 1.07 10.21 -12.87
CA PRO A 110 -0.29 10.68 -12.68
C PRO A 110 -0.67 11.61 -13.83
N THR A 111 -1.85 11.38 -14.41
CA THR A 111 -2.45 12.26 -15.41
C THR A 111 -3.56 13.08 -14.76
N ARG A 112 -3.73 14.36 -15.18
CA ARG A 112 -4.87 15.18 -14.73
C ARG A 112 -6.22 14.61 -15.18
N ASN A 113 -6.24 13.81 -16.24
CA ASN A 113 -7.42 13.07 -16.65
C ASN A 113 -7.67 11.92 -15.68
N ILE A 114 -8.73 12.05 -14.88
CA ILE A 114 -9.17 11.05 -13.90
C ILE A 114 -9.69 9.75 -14.53
N PHE A 115 -10.05 9.77 -15.82
CA PHE A 115 -10.53 8.62 -16.58
C PHE A 115 -9.41 7.91 -17.36
N ALA A 116 -8.28 8.59 -17.62
CA ALA A 116 -7.13 7.97 -18.28
C ALA A 116 -6.40 7.03 -17.32
N LYS A 117 -5.88 5.88 -17.79
CA LYS A 117 -4.99 5.01 -17.00
C LYS A 117 -3.69 5.74 -16.67
N TRP A 118 -3.15 5.53 -15.46
CA TRP A 118 -1.84 6.05 -15.10
C TRP A 118 -0.79 5.04 -15.57
N PRO A 119 0.01 5.37 -16.60
CA PRO A 119 1.03 4.45 -17.07
C PRO A 119 2.11 4.28 -15.99
N VAL A 120 2.71 3.10 -15.97
CA VAL A 120 3.89 2.82 -15.14
C VAL A 120 5.12 3.23 -15.92
N GLU A 121 5.94 4.07 -15.32
CA GLU A 121 7.23 4.49 -15.86
C GLU A 121 8.35 3.90 -15.02
N THR A 122 9.46 3.58 -15.68
CA THR A 122 10.68 3.17 -14.99
C THR A 122 11.64 4.34 -14.95
N LEU A 123 11.99 4.76 -13.74
CA LEU A 123 13.00 5.79 -13.50
C LEU A 123 14.32 5.12 -13.14
N ILE A 124 15.41 5.64 -13.68
CA ILE A 124 16.76 5.11 -13.49
C ILE A 124 17.57 6.15 -12.71
N TYR A 125 18.23 5.70 -11.66
CA TYR A 125 19.04 6.53 -10.78
C TYR A 125 20.38 5.86 -10.51
N ASP A 126 21.42 6.67 -10.32
CA ASP A 126 22.69 6.18 -9.80
C ASP A 126 22.56 5.96 -8.29
N TRP A 127 23.10 4.85 -7.79
CA TRP A 127 23.03 4.47 -6.37
C TRP A 127 23.64 5.50 -5.43
N LYS A 128 24.75 6.12 -5.86
CA LYS A 128 25.49 7.13 -5.09
C LYS A 128 24.65 8.36 -4.73
N ASP A 129 23.62 8.66 -5.51
CA ASP A 129 22.78 9.84 -5.34
C ASP A 129 21.49 9.54 -4.56
N ILE A 130 21.30 8.27 -4.15
CA ILE A 130 20.11 7.85 -3.40
C ILE A 130 20.39 7.85 -1.90
N GLU A 131 19.53 8.55 -1.18
CA GLU A 131 19.55 8.58 0.29
C GLU A 131 18.23 8.05 0.86
N ALA A 132 18.31 7.25 1.91
CA ALA A 132 17.12 6.79 2.62
C ALA A 132 16.70 7.80 3.70
N HIS A 133 15.42 8.14 3.71
CA HIS A 133 14.81 9.00 4.71
C HIS A 133 13.61 8.33 5.36
N PHE A 134 13.47 8.64 6.64
CA PHE A 134 12.30 8.31 7.42
C PHE A 134 11.55 9.59 7.75
N SER A 135 10.22 9.56 7.59
CA SER A 135 9.36 10.66 7.97
C SER A 135 8.10 10.14 8.64
N ASN A 136 7.71 10.77 9.74
CA ASN A 136 6.43 10.56 10.39
C ASN A 136 5.53 11.77 10.18
N GLY A 137 4.24 11.53 10.07
CA GLY A 137 3.25 12.59 10.03
C GLY A 137 1.86 12.08 10.39
N SER A 138 0.88 12.96 10.24
CA SER A 138 -0.53 12.62 10.27
C SER A 138 -1.02 12.34 8.84
N GLY A 139 -1.65 11.20 8.65
CA GLY A 139 -2.44 10.88 7.46
C GLY A 139 -3.94 10.99 7.76
N THR A 140 -4.75 10.79 6.73
CA THR A 140 -6.24 10.90 6.77
C THR A 140 -6.91 10.01 7.82
N ALA A 141 -6.24 8.94 8.29
CA ALA A 141 -6.79 7.95 9.21
C ALA A 141 -5.93 7.68 10.46
N GLY A 142 -4.91 8.51 10.74
CA GLY A 142 -4.04 8.34 11.91
C GLY A 142 -2.58 8.72 11.68
N SER A 143 -1.69 8.30 12.58
CA SER A 143 -0.24 8.48 12.39
C SER A 143 0.24 7.60 11.23
N ARG A 144 0.91 8.24 10.27
CA ARG A 144 1.56 7.57 9.14
C ARG A 144 3.08 7.65 9.29
N THR A 145 3.72 6.55 8.95
CA THR A 145 5.17 6.46 8.86
C THR A 145 5.53 6.11 7.43
N TRP A 146 6.44 6.88 6.86
CA TRP A 146 6.90 6.67 5.49
C TRP A 146 8.40 6.42 5.48
N TYR A 147 8.78 5.40 4.74
CA TYR A 147 10.14 5.14 4.34
C TYR A 147 10.31 5.48 2.87
N LYS A 148 11.12 6.50 2.61
CA LYS A 148 11.25 7.12 1.30
C LYS A 148 12.72 7.13 0.90
N TRP A 149 12.98 6.96 -0.38
CA TRP A 149 14.29 7.21 -0.97
C TRP A 149 14.27 8.56 -1.67
N GLN A 150 15.22 9.42 -1.35
CA GLN A 150 15.45 10.68 -2.02
C GLN A 150 16.38 10.40 -3.20
N ALA A 151 15.99 10.84 -4.39
CA ALA A 151 16.82 10.79 -5.59
C ALA A 151 16.83 12.16 -6.28
N PRO A 152 17.92 12.53 -6.97
CA PRO A 152 17.96 13.76 -7.75
C PRO A 152 16.98 13.69 -8.92
N SER A 153 16.27 14.78 -9.20
CA SER A 153 15.46 14.92 -10.40
C SER A 153 16.22 15.75 -11.45
N THR A 154 15.90 15.54 -12.72
CA THR A 154 16.41 16.33 -13.86
C THR A 154 16.26 17.83 -13.69
N ASP A 155 15.21 18.27 -12.97
CA ASP A 155 14.85 19.68 -12.80
C ASP A 155 15.52 20.32 -11.56
N GLY A 156 16.52 19.65 -10.96
CA GLY A 156 17.18 20.08 -9.73
C GLY A 156 16.33 19.93 -8.46
N LYS A 157 15.08 19.48 -8.59
CA LYS A 157 14.20 19.14 -7.45
C LYS A 157 14.53 17.75 -6.90
N LYS A 158 14.23 17.53 -5.62
CA LYS A 158 14.34 16.22 -4.99
C LYS A 158 13.12 15.38 -5.34
N ASN A 159 13.33 14.18 -5.89
CA ASN A 159 12.27 13.20 -6.08
C ASN A 159 12.19 12.26 -4.87
N TRP A 160 10.97 12.01 -4.39
CA TRP A 160 10.73 11.16 -3.22
C TRP A 160 10.05 9.86 -3.66
N ILE A 161 10.77 8.75 -3.53
CA ILE A 161 10.28 7.42 -3.88
C ILE A 161 9.81 6.73 -2.59
N ILE A 162 8.51 6.54 -2.43
CA ILE A 162 7.95 5.88 -1.24
C ILE A 162 8.18 4.37 -1.35
N ILE A 163 9.04 3.80 -0.52
CA ILE A 163 9.32 2.36 -0.50
C ILE A 163 8.31 1.63 0.38
N SER A 164 7.99 2.19 1.54
CA SER A 164 6.95 1.69 2.43
C SER A 164 6.13 2.85 2.99
N ASP A 165 4.82 2.65 3.00
CA ASP A 165 3.84 3.54 3.65
C ASP A 165 3.02 2.70 4.62
N ASP A 166 3.23 2.98 5.90
CA ASP A 166 2.70 2.21 6.99
C ASP A 166 1.84 3.10 7.88
N ASN A 167 0.61 2.66 8.13
CA ASN A 167 -0.40 3.42 8.84
C ASN A 167 -0.62 2.78 10.21
N ALA A 168 -0.63 3.57 11.28
CA ALA A 168 -0.94 3.07 12.61
C ALA A 168 -2.41 2.62 12.63
N PRO A 169 -2.70 1.32 12.84
CA PRO A 169 -4.07 0.83 12.79
C PRO A 169 -4.85 1.29 14.03
N LEU A 170 -6.19 1.34 13.93
CA LEU A 170 -7.07 1.87 14.99
C LEU A 170 -6.82 1.25 16.37
N PHE A 171 -6.49 -0.04 16.39
CA PHE A 171 -6.24 -0.81 17.61
C PHE A 171 -4.76 -1.19 17.76
N TYR A 172 -3.83 -0.32 17.34
CA TYR A 172 -2.38 -0.59 17.46
C TYR A 172 -1.95 -0.93 18.90
N GLN A 173 -2.58 -0.34 19.91
CA GLN A 173 -2.25 -0.57 21.33
C GLN A 173 -2.56 -2.00 21.81
N VAL A 174 -3.53 -2.68 21.18
CA VAL A 174 -3.89 -4.07 21.48
C VAL A 174 -3.38 -5.05 20.42
N SER A 175 -2.59 -4.55 19.46
CA SER A 175 -1.85 -5.36 18.50
C SER A 175 -0.86 -6.28 19.21
N ARG A 176 -0.62 -7.47 18.64
CA ARG A 176 0.47 -8.36 19.09
C ARG A 176 1.84 -7.86 18.69
N PHE A 177 1.90 -7.04 17.66
CA PHE A 177 3.13 -6.44 17.20
C PHE A 177 3.33 -5.12 17.92
N SER A 178 4.51 -4.93 18.49
CA SER A 178 4.91 -3.63 19.01
C SER A 178 5.19 -2.75 17.80
N THR A 179 4.58 -1.57 17.79
CA THR A 179 4.87 -0.53 16.81
C THR A 179 5.48 0.64 17.56
N ASP A 180 6.53 0.36 18.35
CA ASP A 180 7.37 1.46 18.80
C ASP A 180 8.02 2.09 17.56
N ILE A 181 8.04 3.42 17.55
CA ILE A 181 8.68 4.18 16.49
C ILE A 181 10.17 3.80 16.44
N ALA A 182 10.79 3.54 17.59
CA ALA A 182 12.18 3.10 17.68
C ALA A 182 12.42 1.76 16.95
N ASP A 183 11.56 0.76 17.16
CA ASP A 183 11.66 -0.55 16.48
C ASP A 183 11.44 -0.42 14.97
N THR A 184 10.53 0.47 14.58
CA THR A 184 10.22 0.75 13.17
C THR A 184 11.41 1.43 12.48
N LEU A 185 12.00 2.43 13.14
CA LEU A 185 13.23 3.10 12.71
C LEU A 185 14.40 2.13 12.57
N LEU A 186 14.60 1.25 13.55
CA LEU A 186 15.64 0.25 13.52
C LEU A 186 15.44 -0.72 12.35
N SER A 187 14.20 -1.16 12.10
CA SER A 187 13.89 -2.01 10.95
C SER A 187 14.20 -1.31 9.63
N TYR A 188 13.93 0.00 9.50
CA TYR A 188 14.30 0.77 8.31
C TYR A 188 15.82 0.94 8.15
N ALA A 189 16.55 1.13 9.25
CA ALA A 189 18.00 1.22 9.24
C ALA A 189 18.65 -0.11 8.84
N GLU A 190 18.17 -1.24 9.39
CA GLU A 190 18.58 -2.60 9.01
C GLU A 190 18.34 -2.85 7.51
N SER A 191 17.16 -2.45 7.04
CA SER A 191 16.74 -2.59 5.65
C SER A 191 17.62 -1.77 4.69
N TRP A 192 17.94 -0.52 5.04
CA TRP A 192 18.85 0.32 4.25
C TRP A 192 20.29 -0.20 4.28
N ALA A 193 20.76 -0.66 5.45
CA ALA A 193 22.08 -1.26 5.59
C ALA A 193 22.21 -2.51 4.73
N TRP A 194 21.16 -3.34 4.66
CA TRP A 194 21.11 -4.50 3.78
C TRP A 194 21.27 -4.09 2.31
N CYS A 195 20.52 -3.08 1.83
CA CYS A 195 20.67 -2.58 0.46
C CYS A 195 22.08 -2.07 0.17
N ARG A 196 22.70 -1.33 1.10
CA ARG A 196 24.10 -0.87 0.95
C ARG A 196 25.07 -2.03 0.86
N ASN A 197 24.92 -3.03 1.74
CA ASN A 197 25.76 -4.22 1.73
C ASN A 197 25.65 -4.95 0.38
N TYR A 198 24.43 -5.15 -0.10
CA TYR A 198 24.16 -5.76 -1.40
C TYR A 198 24.85 -4.99 -2.55
N MET A 199 24.69 -3.67 -2.59
CA MET A 199 25.28 -2.81 -3.61
C MET A 199 26.82 -2.76 -3.54
N ASN A 200 27.40 -3.01 -2.37
CA ASN A 200 28.85 -3.13 -2.16
C ASN A 200 29.37 -4.56 -2.40
N GLY A 201 28.53 -5.49 -2.85
CA GLY A 201 28.92 -6.86 -3.16
C GLY A 201 28.82 -7.86 -1.99
N LEU A 202 28.35 -7.42 -0.82
CA LEU A 202 28.13 -8.30 0.34
C LEU A 202 26.74 -8.94 0.28
N MET A 203 26.67 -10.26 0.05
CA MET A 203 25.43 -11.03 0.17
C MET A 203 25.14 -11.38 1.62
N THR A 204 24.43 -10.50 2.31
CA THR A 204 23.89 -10.82 3.64
C THR A 204 22.59 -11.64 3.50
N PRO A 205 22.36 -12.64 4.37
CA PRO A 205 21.16 -13.47 4.31
C PRO A 205 19.88 -12.62 4.32
N VAL A 206 18.95 -12.93 3.41
CA VAL A 206 17.67 -12.24 3.33
C VAL A 206 16.54 -13.25 3.17
N HIS A 207 15.41 -12.95 3.80
CA HIS A 207 14.20 -13.74 3.60
C HIS A 207 13.55 -13.31 2.28
N LEU A 208 13.54 -14.23 1.31
CA LEU A 208 12.82 -14.04 0.06
C LEU A 208 11.31 -14.19 0.27
N ILE A 209 10.54 -13.25 -0.28
CA ILE A 209 9.08 -13.30 -0.34
C ILE A 209 8.70 -13.79 -1.74
N SER A 210 7.92 -14.86 -1.83
CA SER A 210 7.39 -15.33 -3.10
C SER A 210 6.44 -14.29 -3.73
N ILE A 211 6.65 -13.92 -5.00
CA ILE A 211 5.67 -13.15 -5.78
C ILE A 211 4.35 -13.90 -5.87
N GLU A 212 4.41 -15.24 -5.89
CA GLU A 212 3.27 -16.16 -5.81
C GLU A 212 2.59 -16.10 -4.43
N ASN A 213 2.21 -14.90 -4.01
CA ASN A 213 1.09 -14.77 -3.10
C ASN A 213 -0.12 -15.28 -3.86
N ASN A 214 -0.49 -16.54 -3.62
CA ASN A 214 -1.85 -16.96 -3.76
C ASN A 214 -2.68 -15.89 -3.03
N TYR A 215 -3.33 -15.00 -3.79
CA TYR A 215 -4.22 -13.97 -3.25
C TYR A 215 -5.43 -14.67 -2.63
N SER A 216 -5.15 -15.32 -1.50
CA SER A 216 -6.06 -16.10 -0.71
C SER A 216 -6.99 -15.10 -0.06
N PHE A 217 -8.22 -15.55 0.22
CA PHE A 217 -9.14 -14.68 0.92
C PHE A 217 -8.55 -14.24 2.28
N LYS A 218 -7.87 -15.16 2.96
CA LYS A 218 -7.20 -14.89 4.23
C LYS A 218 -6.10 -13.83 4.09
N TYR A 219 -5.24 -13.92 3.06
CA TYR A 219 -4.23 -12.91 2.74
C TYR A 219 -4.84 -11.52 2.53
N CYS A 220 -5.93 -11.43 1.78
CA CYS A 220 -6.63 -10.15 1.56
C CYS A 220 -7.22 -9.61 2.87
N VAL A 221 -7.81 -10.47 3.70
CA VAL A 221 -8.33 -10.06 5.01
C VAL A 221 -7.20 -9.60 5.93
N THR A 222 -6.09 -10.32 6.03
CA THR A 222 -4.97 -9.93 6.92
C THR A 222 -4.34 -8.64 6.47
N ARG A 223 -4.21 -8.40 5.16
CA ARG A 223 -3.69 -7.14 4.61
C ARG A 223 -4.60 -5.95 4.92
N LEU A 224 -5.92 -6.11 4.77
CA LEU A 224 -6.90 -5.05 5.08
C LEU A 224 -7.01 -4.82 6.59
N SER A 225 -7.08 -5.90 7.38
CA SER A 225 -7.11 -5.85 8.84
C SER A 225 -5.86 -5.20 9.43
N SER A 226 -4.68 -5.50 8.88
CA SER A 226 -3.41 -4.87 9.31
C SER A 226 -3.37 -3.37 9.13
N ARG A 227 -4.08 -2.87 8.11
CA ARG A 227 -4.16 -1.43 7.81
C ARG A 227 -5.21 -0.71 8.63
N MET A 228 -6.35 -1.38 8.88
CA MET A 228 -7.52 -0.72 9.48
C MET A 228 -7.64 -0.99 10.98
N LEU A 229 -7.49 -2.25 11.40
CA LEU A 229 -7.84 -2.69 12.75
C LEU A 229 -6.60 -2.94 13.61
N SER A 230 -5.80 -3.94 13.27
CA SER A 230 -4.62 -4.33 14.04
C SER A 230 -3.66 -5.12 13.16
N ARG A 231 -2.35 -5.00 13.41
CA ARG A 231 -1.34 -5.74 12.65
C ARG A 231 -1.48 -7.24 12.89
N VAL A 232 -1.60 -7.98 11.80
CA VAL A 232 -1.86 -9.43 11.80
C VAL A 232 -1.03 -10.09 10.70
N ASN A 233 -0.68 -11.35 10.90
CA ASN A 233 0.05 -12.16 9.92
C ASN A 233 -0.90 -13.20 9.29
N GLU A 234 -0.62 -13.66 8.07
CA GLU A 234 -1.34 -14.76 7.43
C GLU A 234 -1.32 -16.05 8.25
N GLN A 235 -0.27 -16.31 9.04
CA GLN A 235 -0.24 -17.46 9.94
C GLN A 235 -1.15 -17.31 11.18
N ASP A 236 -1.68 -16.12 11.46
CA ASP A 236 -2.55 -15.91 12.62
C ASP A 236 -3.91 -16.61 12.47
N LYS A 237 -4.50 -17.00 13.61
CA LYS A 237 -5.86 -17.57 13.67
C LYS A 237 -6.91 -16.47 13.44
N TRP A 238 -8.10 -16.79 12.91
CA TRP A 238 -9.18 -15.82 12.73
C TRP A 238 -9.57 -15.05 14.00
N THR A 239 -9.56 -15.73 15.15
CA THR A 239 -9.80 -15.14 16.49
C THR A 239 -8.70 -14.17 16.94
N THR A 240 -7.56 -14.18 16.26
CA THR A 240 -6.48 -13.20 16.43
C THR A 240 -6.70 -12.01 15.53
N ILE A 241 -7.05 -12.28 14.27
CA ILE A 241 -7.24 -11.26 13.24
C ILE A 241 -8.37 -10.32 13.67
N PHE A 242 -9.46 -10.92 14.16
CA PHE A 242 -10.56 -10.22 14.79
C PHE A 242 -10.56 -10.58 16.28
N PRO A 243 -10.08 -9.71 17.18
CA PRO A 243 -10.05 -9.97 18.61
C PRO A 243 -11.46 -9.90 19.23
N VAL A 244 -12.32 -10.87 18.89
CA VAL A 244 -13.72 -11.02 19.33
C VAL A 244 -13.88 -11.05 20.87
N ARG A 245 -12.79 -11.25 21.63
CA ARG A 245 -12.83 -11.24 23.10
C ARG A 245 -12.80 -9.84 23.73
N ASN A 246 -12.55 -8.79 22.97
CA ASN A 246 -12.55 -7.42 23.49
C ASN A 246 -13.96 -6.80 23.33
N PRO A 247 -14.66 -6.41 24.41
CA PRO A 247 -16.00 -5.83 24.30
C PRO A 247 -16.04 -4.52 23.51
N PHE A 248 -14.98 -3.69 23.58
CA PHE A 248 -14.88 -2.47 22.77
C PHE A 248 -14.67 -2.75 21.29
N PHE A 249 -14.07 -3.91 20.97
CA PHE A 249 -13.92 -4.34 19.59
C PHE A 249 -15.29 -4.64 18.96
N TRP A 250 -16.25 -5.21 19.70
CA TRP A 250 -17.57 -5.56 19.16
C TRP A 250 -18.34 -4.36 18.60
N LEU A 251 -18.32 -3.22 19.28
CA LEU A 251 -19.06 -2.02 18.87
C LEU A 251 -18.61 -1.52 17.48
N ILE A 252 -17.31 -1.50 17.23
CA ILE A 252 -16.72 -1.03 15.97
C ILE A 252 -16.71 -2.15 14.91
N SER A 253 -16.60 -3.40 15.35
CA SER A 253 -16.47 -4.56 14.46
C SER A 253 -17.75 -4.89 13.70
N PHE A 254 -18.92 -4.56 14.25
CA PHE A 254 -20.18 -4.80 13.57
C PHE A 254 -20.24 -4.07 12.20
N ILE A 255 -19.57 -2.93 12.09
CA ILE A 255 -19.46 -2.17 10.84
C ILE A 255 -18.17 -2.53 10.09
N MET A 256 -17.03 -2.58 10.78
CA MET A 256 -15.73 -2.73 10.12
C MET A 256 -15.44 -4.15 9.62
N VAL A 257 -15.91 -5.19 10.30
CA VAL A 257 -15.61 -6.57 9.88
C VAL A 257 -16.36 -6.92 8.58
N PRO A 258 -17.67 -6.66 8.44
CA PRO A 258 -18.35 -6.91 7.17
C PRO A 258 -17.73 -6.15 6.00
N THR A 259 -17.35 -4.87 6.18
CA THR A 259 -16.69 -4.09 5.13
C THR A 259 -15.33 -4.67 4.75
N ILE A 260 -14.49 -5.06 5.74
CA ILE A 260 -13.21 -5.73 5.48
C ILE A 260 -13.39 -7.05 4.73
N LEU A 261 -14.41 -7.85 5.08
CA LEU A 261 -14.67 -9.13 4.41
C LEU A 261 -15.13 -8.93 2.97
N LEU A 262 -16.02 -7.97 2.71
CA LEU A 262 -16.46 -7.62 1.36
C LEU A 262 -15.31 -7.06 0.53
N ASP A 263 -14.51 -6.16 1.09
CA ASP A 263 -13.31 -5.64 0.42
C ASP A 263 -12.26 -6.72 0.18
N ALA A 264 -12.09 -7.67 1.10
CA ALA A 264 -11.17 -8.78 0.91
C ALA A 264 -11.61 -9.68 -0.25
N LEU A 265 -12.92 -9.90 -0.39
CA LEU A 265 -13.48 -10.65 -1.51
C LEU A 265 -13.25 -9.92 -2.84
N ALA A 266 -13.55 -8.62 -2.88
CA ALA A 266 -13.32 -7.79 -4.06
C ALA A 266 -11.84 -7.73 -4.44
N MET A 267 -10.96 -7.48 -3.46
CA MET A 267 -9.51 -7.42 -3.63
C MET A 267 -8.96 -8.75 -4.14
N ARG A 268 -9.45 -9.88 -3.64
CA ARG A 268 -9.08 -11.21 -4.14
C ARG A 268 -9.39 -11.37 -5.63
N GLN A 269 -10.56 -10.95 -6.07
CA GLN A 269 -10.95 -11.04 -7.48
C GLN A 269 -10.13 -10.09 -8.35
N ILE A 270 -9.91 -8.85 -7.88
CA ILE A 270 -9.12 -7.84 -8.58
C ILE A 270 -7.66 -8.30 -8.75
N MET A 271 -7.01 -8.76 -7.69
CA MET A 271 -5.59 -9.16 -7.72
C MET A 271 -5.33 -10.41 -8.58
N ARG A 272 -6.35 -11.26 -8.77
CA ARG A 272 -6.27 -12.41 -9.69
C ARG A 272 -6.35 -12.01 -11.16
N ARG A 273 -7.03 -10.91 -11.47
CA ARG A 273 -7.26 -10.45 -12.85
C ARG A 273 -6.22 -9.44 -13.34
N LEU A 274 -5.58 -8.74 -12.43
CA LEU A 274 -4.61 -7.73 -12.81
C LEU A 274 -3.34 -8.35 -13.39
N PRO A 275 -2.73 -7.71 -14.39
CA PRO A 275 -1.40 -8.11 -14.82
C PRO A 275 -0.37 -7.78 -13.74
N GLU A 276 0.71 -8.52 -13.73
CA GLU A 276 1.94 -8.07 -13.07
C GLU A 276 2.53 -6.89 -13.86
N THR A 277 3.41 -6.11 -13.25
CA THR A 277 4.17 -5.06 -13.94
C THR A 277 5.51 -5.62 -14.39
N PRO A 278 5.59 -6.24 -15.58
CA PRO A 278 6.88 -6.62 -16.12
C PRO A 278 7.73 -5.36 -16.31
N TRP A 279 9.03 -5.53 -16.19
CA TRP A 279 9.98 -4.53 -16.67
C TRP A 279 9.86 -4.43 -18.19
N SER A 280 10.15 -3.25 -18.75
CA SER A 280 10.29 -3.13 -20.22
C SER A 280 11.45 -4.02 -20.68
N ASP A 281 11.38 -4.53 -21.90
CA ASP A 281 12.42 -5.45 -22.43
C ASP A 281 13.82 -4.81 -22.40
N GLU A 282 13.90 -3.51 -22.65
CA GLU A 282 15.13 -2.72 -22.53
C GLU A 282 15.67 -2.73 -21.10
N VAL A 283 14.84 -2.39 -20.10
CA VAL A 283 15.28 -2.36 -18.70
C VAL A 283 15.55 -3.77 -18.19
N GLN A 284 14.77 -4.76 -18.59
CA GLN A 284 14.98 -6.14 -18.21
C GLN A 284 16.34 -6.61 -18.72
N SER A 285 16.62 -6.44 -20.02
CA SER A 285 17.92 -6.83 -20.59
C SER A 285 19.08 -6.02 -19.99
N GLU A 286 18.92 -4.72 -19.80
CA GLU A 286 19.95 -3.86 -19.21
C GLU A 286 20.26 -4.26 -17.75
N SER A 287 19.23 -4.49 -16.96
CA SER A 287 19.37 -4.70 -15.52
C SER A 287 19.74 -6.13 -15.14
N THR A 288 19.54 -7.12 -16.02
CA THR A 288 19.90 -8.52 -15.76
C THR A 288 21.17 -8.99 -16.45
N THR A 289 21.75 -8.21 -17.37
CA THR A 289 22.99 -8.59 -18.06
C THR A 289 24.23 -8.00 -17.41
N ASP A 290 25.29 -8.80 -17.34
CA ASP A 290 26.61 -8.40 -16.81
C ASP A 290 27.46 -7.66 -17.85
N LYS A 291 26.83 -7.06 -18.87
CA LYS A 291 27.57 -6.31 -19.90
C LYS A 291 28.15 -5.04 -19.26
N GLN A 292 29.47 -5.09 -19.02
CA GLN A 292 30.33 -3.95 -18.71
C GLN A 292 30.41 -2.99 -19.89
#